data_AF-A0AAU9DPN9-F1
#
_entry.id   AF-A0AAU9DPN9-F1
#
_cell.length_a   1.000
_cell.length_b   1.000
_cell.length_c   1.000
_cell.angle_alpha   90.00
_cell.angle_beta   90.00
_cell.angle_gamma   90.00
#
_symmetry.space_group_name_H-M   'P 1'
#
loop_
_entity.id
_entity.type
_entity.pdbx_description
1 polymer ?
#
loop_
_entity_poly.entity_id
_entity_poly.type
_entity_poly.pdbx_seq_one_letter_code
_entity_poly.pdbx_strand_id
1 'polypeptide(L)' 'MGIWAIVIGVILIAIGIYELMAVRRNYKYLKSKSNRTTSPFMMLALWQALLFSGLMFFVGIGTMVLFYK' A
#
# COMPACT_ATOMS: atom_id res chain seq x y z
N MET A 1 -1.14 12.14 -23.78
CA MET A 1 -0.62 11.36 -22.63
C MET A 1 -1.66 10.44 -21.98
N GLY A 2 -2.90 10.35 -22.49
CA GLY A 2 -4.02 9.69 -21.79
C GLY A 2 -3.88 8.18 -21.53
N ILE A 3 -3.40 7.39 -22.50
CA ILE A 3 -3.29 5.93 -22.32
C ILE A 3 -2.24 5.55 -21.28
N TRP A 4 -1.11 6.28 -21.24
CA TRP A 4 -0.01 6.03 -20.31
C TRP A 4 -0.35 6.40 -18.88
N ALA A 5 -1.14 7.46 -18.68
CA ALA A 5 -1.64 7.85 -17.36
C ALA A 5 -2.55 6.77 -16.75
N ILE A 6 -3.41 6.15 -17.56
CA ILE A 6 -4.26 5.03 -17.13
C ILE A 6 -3.39 3.84 -16.72
N VAL A 7 -2.39 3.47 -17.54
CA VAL A 7 -1.48 2.35 -17.23
C VAL A 7 -0.73 2.59 -15.91
N ILE A 8 -0.18 3.80 -15.71
CA ILE A 8 0.53 4.16 -14.48
C ILE A 8 -0.42 4.14 -13.27
N GLY A 9 -1.63 4.67 -13.41
CA GLY A 9 -2.64 4.64 -12.35
C GLY A 9 -3.02 3.21 -11.95
N VAL A 10 -3.21 2.32 -12.92
CA VAL A 10 -3.55 0.90 -12.66
C VAL A 10 -2.42 0.21 -11.89
N ILE A 11 -1.17 0.47 -12.29
CA ILE A 11 0.00 -0.09 -11.61
C ILE A 11 0.09 0.42 -10.16
N LEU A 12 -0.12 1.72 -9.93
CA LEU A 12 -0.10 2.31 -8.58
C LEU A 12 -1.19 1.71 -7.68
N ILE A 13 -2.39 1.50 -8.21
CA ILE A 13 -3.48 0.83 -7.49
C ILE A 13 -3.12 -0.61 -7.16
N ALA A 14 -2.54 -1.35 -8.11
CA ALA A 14 -2.11 -2.73 -7.90
C ALA A 14 -1.02 -2.83 -6.80
N ILE A 15 -0.09 -1.89 -6.76
CA ILE A 15 0.94 -1.81 -5.71
C ILE A 15 0.29 -1.51 -4.35
N GLY A 16 -0.65 -0.56 -4.28
CA GLY A 16 -1.39 -0.28 -3.05
C GLY A 16 -2.16 -1.50 -2.51
N ILE A 17 -2.79 -2.29 -3.39
CA ILE A 17 -3.45 -3.56 -3.02
C ILE A 17 -2.44 -4.56 -2.46
N TYR A 18 -1.27 -4.67 -3.09
CA TYR A 18 -0.20 -5.55 -2.64
C TYR A 18 0.32 -5.15 -1.25
N GLU A 19 0.55 -3.86 -1.01
CA GLU A 19 0.95 -3.35 0.31
C GLU A 19 -0.09 -3.69 1.38
N LEU A 20 -1.38 -3.51 1.11
CA LEU A 20 -2.46 -3.90 2.02
C LEU A 20 -2.44 -5.39 2.37
N MET A 21 -2.22 -6.26 1.38
CA MET A 21 -2.09 -7.70 1.63
C MET A 21 -0.84 -8.02 2.47
N ALA A 22 0.29 -7.36 2.20
CA ALA A 22 1.50 -7.51 2.97
C ALA A 22 1.32 -7.06 4.42
N VAL A 23 0.65 -5.93 4.66
CA VAL A 23 0.30 -5.45 6.01
C VAL A 23 -0.58 -6.46 6.72
N ARG A 24 -1.63 -6.98 6.07
CA ARG A 24 -2.53 -7.97 6.68
C ARG A 24 -1.81 -9.27 7.02
N ARG A 25 -0.93 -9.75 6.14
CA ARG A 25 -0.11 -10.95 6.37
C ARG A 25 0.84 -10.75 7.54
N ASN A 26 1.56 -9.64 7.57
CA ASN A 26 2.50 -9.32 8.64
C ASN A 26 1.79 -9.06 9.97
N TYR A 27 0.64 -8.41 9.96
CA TYR A 27 -0.18 -8.22 11.17
C TYR A 27 -0.66 -9.56 11.74
N LYS A 28 -1.13 -10.49 10.89
CA LYS A 28 -1.54 -11.84 11.32
C LYS A 28 -0.33 -12.64 11.83
N TYR A 29 0.82 -12.49 11.17
CA TYR A 29 2.08 -13.12 11.59
C TYR A 29 2.53 -12.62 12.97
N LEU A 30 2.52 -11.29 13.17
CA LEU A 30 2.79 -10.68 14.47
C LEU A 30 1.81 -11.15 15.54
N LYS A 31 0.51 -11.17 15.25
CA LYS A 31 -0.51 -11.59 16.21
C LYS A 31 -0.38 -13.07 16.61
N SER A 32 0.03 -13.94 15.69
CA SER A 32 0.12 -15.39 15.92
C SER A 32 1.48 -15.86 16.41
N LYS A 33 2.57 -15.17 16.07
CA LYS A 33 3.95 -15.56 16.37
C LYS A 33 4.73 -14.44 17.07
N SER A 34 4.05 -13.52 17.77
CA SER A 34 4.70 -12.48 18.58
C SER A 34 5.66 -13.15 19.57
N ASN A 35 6.93 -13.18 19.20
CA ASN A 35 8.01 -13.73 20.00
C ASN A 35 8.89 -12.57 20.49
N ARG A 36 9.70 -12.79 21.53
CA ARG A 36 10.53 -11.76 22.17
C ARG A 36 11.55 -11.08 21.25
N THR A 37 11.74 -11.57 20.03
CA THR A 37 12.61 -10.99 18.98
C THR A 37 11.89 -10.03 18.04
N THR A 38 10.58 -9.90 18.16
CA THR A 38 9.81 -8.98 17.32
C THR A 38 10.05 -7.55 17.78
N SER A 39 10.68 -6.76 16.91
CA SER A 39 10.92 -5.34 17.20
C SER A 39 9.58 -4.61 17.42
N PRO A 40 9.45 -3.79 18.49
CA PRO A 40 8.26 -2.96 18.70
C PRO A 40 8.04 -1.96 17.54
N PHE A 41 9.08 -1.64 16.78
CA PHE A 41 8.98 -0.83 15.57
C PHE A 41 8.20 -1.51 14.44
N MET A 42 7.96 -2.82 14.49
CA MET A 42 7.25 -3.54 13.44
C MET A 42 5.77 -3.14 13.37
N MET A 43 5.15 -2.82 14.51
CA MET A 43 3.78 -2.32 14.55
C MET A 43 3.67 -0.89 14.00
N LEU A 44 4.67 -0.04 14.28
CA LEU A 44 4.79 1.28 13.66
C LEU A 44 5.01 1.17 12.14
N ALA A 45 5.86 0.25 11.69
CA ALA A 45 6.09 0.00 10.27
C ALA A 45 4.81 -0.46 9.55
N LEU A 46 3.98 -1.31 10.19
CA LEU A 46 2.68 -1.69 9.64
C LEU A 46 1.70 -0.52 9.54
N TRP A 47 1.71 0.37 10.54
CA TRP A 47 0.91 1.59 10.49
C TRP A 47 1.34 2.52 9.34
N GLN A 48 2.63 2.70 9.16
CA GLN A 48 3.18 3.49 8.05
C GLN A 48 2.86 2.85 6.69
N ALA A 49 2.98 1.52 6.56
CA ALA A 49 2.64 0.81 5.34
C ALA A 49 1.14 0.92 5.00
N LEU A 50 0.26 0.98 6.00
CA LEU A 50 -1.17 1.20 5.78
C LEU A 50 -1.46 2.61 5.24
N LEU A 51 -0.79 3.63 5.80
CA LEU A 51 -0.85 5.00 5.31
C LEU A 51 -0.33 5.10 3.88
N PHE A 52 0.80 4.47 3.59
CA PHE A 52 1.43 4.48 2.27
C PHE A 52 0.56 3.83 1.20
N SER A 53 -0.07 2.70 1.52
CA SER A 53 -1.07 2.05 0.66
C SER A 53 -2.22 3.02 0.32
N GLY A 54 -2.79 3.70 1.33
CA GLY A 54 -3.86 4.67 1.10
C GLY A 54 -3.42 5.80 0.17
N LEU A 55 -2.22 6.32 0.40
CA LEU A 55 -1.61 7.37 -0.43
C LEU A 55 -1.43 6.91 -1.88
N MET A 56 -0.93 5.68 -2.11
CA MET A 56 -0.81 5.08 -3.43
C MET A 56 -2.15 4.97 -4.16
N PHE A 57 -3.22 4.63 -3.46
CA PHE A 57 -4.58 4.62 -4.03
C PHE A 57 -5.03 6.02 -4.47
N PHE A 58 -4.87 7.03 -3.61
CA PHE A 58 -5.24 8.41 -3.95
C PHE A 58 -4.42 8.97 -5.11
N VAL A 59 -3.12 8.68 -5.15
CA VAL A 59 -2.23 9.10 -6.24
C VAL A 59 -2.57 8.35 -7.53
N GLY A 60 -2.88 7.06 -7.47
CA GLY A 60 -3.31 6.27 -8.63
C GLY A 60 -4.62 6.79 -9.24
N ILE A 61 -5.60 7.11 -8.41
CA ILE A 61 -6.87 7.70 -8.87
C ILE A 61 -6.63 9.13 -9.39
N GLY A 62 -5.87 9.93 -8.67
CA GLY A 62 -5.54 11.31 -9.06
C GLY A 62 -4.81 11.38 -10.40
N THR A 63 -3.87 10.46 -10.64
CA THR A 63 -3.16 10.36 -11.93
C THR A 63 -4.09 9.95 -13.07
N MET A 64 -5.06 9.06 -12.84
CA MET A 64 -6.08 8.78 -13.86
C MET A 64 -6.98 9.99 -14.12
N VAL A 65 -7.48 10.66 -13.10
CA VAL A 65 -8.47 11.74 -13.25
C VAL A 65 -7.86 13.03 -13.83
N LEU A 66 -6.64 13.39 -13.41
CA LEU A 66 -5.98 14.63 -13.84
C LEU A 66 -5.38 14.55 -15.24
N PHE A 67 -4.87 13.38 -15.64
CA PHE A 67 -4.16 13.21 -16.91
C PHE A 67 -4.99 12.50 -18.00
N TYR A 68 -6.23 12.11 -17.69
CA TYR A 68 -7.22 11.67 -18.69
C TYR A 68 -7.97 12.84 -19.35
N LYS A 69 -7.99 14.03 -18.72
CA LYS A 69 -8.39 15.28 -19.38
C LYS A 69 -7.38 15.68 -20.46
#